data_AF-A0A4Y2PBB5-F1
#
_entry.id   AF-A0A4Y2PBB5-F1
#
_cell.length_a   1.000
_cell.length_b   1.000
_cell.length_c   1.000
_cell.angle_alpha   90.00
_cell.angle_beta   90.00
_cell.angle_gamma   90.00
#
_symmetry.space_group_name_H-M   'P 1'
#
loop_
_entity.id
_entity.type
_entity.pdbx_description
1 polymer ?
#
loop_
_entity_poly.entity_id
_entity_poly.type
_entity_poly.pdbx_seq_one_letter_code
_entity_poly.pdbx_strand_id
1 'polypeptide(L)'
;MRIYRSLVRSKLDYGVPVYGSSAKSTLRMLDSVHHQGLRIATGAFRTTPIPSLHVISGEPSLELRRRRLSLSYFYKIKSDESQPQHYKVINSIFGSLFSDYLSHQLLSSELGKS
;
A
#
# COMPACT_ATOMS: atom_id res chain seq x y z
N MET A 1 6.61 -2.07 17.89
CA MET A 1 6.25 -2.42 16.48
C MET A 1 7.11 -3.49 15.79
N ARG A 2 8.21 -4.00 16.37
CA ARG A 2 9.07 -4.99 15.67
C ARG A 2 8.33 -6.28 15.31
N ILE A 3 7.53 -6.83 16.23
CA ILE A 3 6.75 -8.07 16.05
C ILE A 3 5.71 -7.93 14.92
N TYR A 4 4.93 -6.84 14.92
CA TYR A 4 3.98 -6.57 13.83
C TYR A 4 4.69 -6.46 12.47
N ARG A 5 5.81 -5.74 12.42
CA ARG A 5 6.58 -5.54 11.18
C ARG A 5 7.16 -6.86 10.64
N SER A 6 7.68 -7.71 11.52
CA SER A 6 8.32 -8.96 11.12
C SER A 6 7.33 -10.07 10.75
N LEU A 7 6.17 -10.15 11.42
CA LEU A 7 5.21 -11.25 11.22
C LEU A 7 4.07 -10.90 10.28
N VAL A 8 3.40 -9.77 10.51
CA VAL A 8 2.17 -9.41 9.78
C VAL A 8 2.53 -8.57 8.55
N ARG A 9 3.27 -7.48 8.76
CA ARG A 9 3.60 -6.55 7.68
C ARG A 9 4.45 -7.18 6.59
N SER A 10 5.42 -8.02 6.96
CA SER A 10 6.29 -8.71 5.98
C SER A 10 5.48 -9.60 5.02
N LYS A 11 4.46 -10.31 5.52
CA LYS A 11 3.59 -11.17 4.73
C LYS A 11 2.65 -10.36 3.85
N LEU A 12 2.08 -9.27 4.37
CA LEU A 12 1.26 -8.35 3.60
C LEU A 12 2.08 -7.70 2.47
N ASP A 13 3.22 -7.09 2.80
CA ASP A 13 4.08 -6.40 1.84
C ASP A 13 4.55 -7.35 0.70
N TYR A 14 4.87 -8.61 1.03
CA TYR A 14 5.23 -9.62 0.02
C TYR A 14 4.07 -9.98 -0.92
N GLY A 15 2.85 -10.07 -0.39
CA GLY A 15 1.68 -10.46 -1.18
C GLY A 15 1.09 -9.37 -2.07
N VAL A 16 1.53 -8.11 -1.93
CA VAL A 16 0.95 -6.95 -2.66
C VAL A 16 0.80 -7.17 -4.17
N PRO A 17 1.77 -7.74 -4.92
CA PRO A 17 1.60 -7.97 -6.35
C PRO A 17 0.47 -8.95 -6.70
N VAL A 18 0.11 -9.85 -5.77
CA VAL A 18 -0.91 -10.88 -5.99
C VAL A 18 -2.30 -10.34 -5.65
N TYR A 19 -2.46 -9.82 -4.43
CA TYR A 19 -3.76 -9.39 -3.95
C TYR A 19 -4.06 -7.90 -4.23
N GLY A 20 -3.09 -7.13 -4.73
CA GLY A 20 -3.23 -5.69 -4.97
C GLY A 20 -4.37 -5.34 -5.94
N SER A 21 -4.70 -6.26 -6.85
CA SER A 21 -5.80 -6.15 -7.81
C SER A 21 -7.07 -6.91 -7.38
N SER A 22 -7.12 -7.43 -6.15
CA SER A 22 -8.28 -8.18 -5.64
C SER A 22 -9.51 -7.30 -5.39
N ALA A 23 -10.66 -7.95 -5.26
CA ALA A 23 -11.93 -7.29 -4.95
C ALA A 23 -11.87 -6.55 -3.59
N LYS A 24 -12.67 -5.48 -3.48
CA LYS A 24 -12.78 -4.67 -2.25
C LYS A 24 -13.15 -5.49 -1.02
N SER A 25 -13.96 -6.54 -1.18
CA SER A 25 -14.33 -7.47 -0.10
C SER A 25 -13.11 -8.18 0.48
N THR A 26 -12.23 -8.69 -0.37
CA THR A 26 -10.98 -9.35 0.02
C THR A 26 -10.03 -8.36 0.67
N LEU A 27 -9.90 -7.14 0.11
CA LEU A 27 -9.05 -6.10 0.69
C LEU A 27 -9.49 -5.69 2.10
N ARG A 28 -10.81 -5.61 2.35
CA ARG A 28 -11.37 -5.33 3.69
C ARG A 28 -10.99 -6.39 4.72
N MET A 29 -10.92 -7.65 4.31
CA MET A 29 -10.47 -8.75 5.17
C MET A 29 -8.98 -8.63 5.52
N LEU A 30 -8.13 -8.16 4.59
CA LEU A 30 -6.74 -7.88 4.89
C LEU A 30 -6.58 -6.68 5.83
N ASP A 31 -7.41 -5.66 5.64
CA ASP A 31 -7.41 -4.48 6.50
C ASP A 31 -7.82 -4.83 7.95
N SER A 32 -8.73 -5.79 8.16
CA SER A 32 -9.09 -6.24 9.51
C SER A 32 -7.92 -6.96 10.21
N VAL A 33 -7.21 -7.84 9.51
CA VAL A 33 -5.99 -8.50 10.01
C VAL A 33 -4.91 -7.47 10.36
N HIS A 34 -4.73 -6.45 9.51
CA HIS A 34 -3.80 -5.36 9.76
C HIS A 34 -4.14 -4.59 11.04
N HIS A 35 -5.39 -4.12 11.20
CA HIS A 35 -5.80 -3.40 12.39
C HIS A 35 -5.71 -4.25 13.66
N GLN A 36 -6.07 -5.53 13.59
CA GLN A 36 -5.94 -6.45 14.71
C GLN A 36 -4.47 -6.65 15.10
N GLY A 37 -3.59 -6.86 14.13
CA GLY A 37 -2.14 -6.98 14.36
C GLY A 37 -1.54 -5.72 14.98
N LEU A 38 -2.00 -4.53 14.57
CA LEU A 38 -1.59 -3.27 15.19
C LEU A 38 -2.03 -3.20 16.65
N ARG A 39 -3.30 -3.53 16.98
CA ARG A 39 -3.81 -3.52 18.36
C ARG A 39 -3.04 -4.46 19.27
N ILE A 40 -2.74 -5.67 18.80
CA ILE A 40 -1.95 -6.64 19.57
C ILE A 40 -0.54 -6.11 19.82
N ALA A 41 0.09 -5.51 18.80
CA ALA A 41 1.46 -5.02 18.91
C ALA A 41 1.60 -3.71 19.69
N THR A 42 0.56 -2.87 19.74
CA THR A 42 0.55 -1.62 20.52
C THR A 42 -0.07 -1.79 21.90
N GLY A 43 -0.81 -2.86 22.15
CA GLY A 43 -1.61 -3.03 23.37
C GLY A 43 -2.85 -2.12 23.43
N ALA A 44 -3.26 -1.54 22.30
CA ALA A 44 -4.42 -0.66 22.25
C ALA A 44 -5.74 -1.42 22.49
N PHE A 45 -6.73 -0.74 23.06
CA PHE A 45 -8.06 -1.31 23.30
C PHE A 45 -8.68 -1.85 22.00
N ARG A 46 -9.52 -2.88 22.12
CA ARG A 46 -10.26 -3.44 20.97
C ARG A 46 -11.16 -2.40 20.30
N THR A 47 -11.63 -1.42 21.06
CA THR A 47 -12.51 -0.33 20.63
C THR A 47 -11.79 0.94 20.17
N THR A 48 -10.45 1.02 20.25
CA THR A 48 -9.72 2.21 19.80
C THR A 48 -10.05 2.51 18.33
N PRO A 49 -10.42 3.75 17.96
CA PRO A 49 -10.76 4.06 16.58
C PRO A 49 -9.54 3.93 15.65
N ILE A 50 -9.77 3.57 14.39
CA ILE A 50 -8.71 3.31 13.39
C ILE A 50 -7.76 4.51 13.19
N PRO A 51 -8.23 5.76 13.07
CA PRO A 51 -7.34 6.91 12.92
C PRO A 51 -6.36 7.04 14.10
N SER A 52 -6.85 6.90 15.34
CA SER A 52 -5.99 6.94 16.53
C SER A 52 -5.02 5.77 16.56
N LEU A 53 -5.43 4.58 16.12
CA LEU A 53 -4.55 3.41 16.03
C LEU A 53 -3.37 3.64 15.09
N HIS A 54 -3.58 4.31 13.95
CA HIS A 54 -2.50 4.68 13.02
C HIS A 54 -1.52 5.68 13.65
N VAL A 55 -2.03 6.68 14.37
CA VAL A 55 -1.18 7.66 15.08
C VAL A 55 -0.33 6.98 16.15
N ILE A 56 -0.95 6.13 16.99
CA ILE A 56 -0.26 5.41 18.07
C ILE A 56 0.80 4.44 17.53
N SER A 57 0.46 3.71 16.46
CA SER A 57 1.37 2.72 15.87
C SER A 57 2.47 3.33 14.99
N GLY A 58 2.30 4.57 14.53
CA GLY A 58 3.17 5.21 13.54
C GLY A 58 3.17 4.48 12.18
N GLU A 59 2.12 3.74 11.86
CA GLU A 59 1.99 2.97 10.63
C GLU A 59 0.88 3.56 9.74
N PRO A 60 1.12 3.76 8.43
CA PRO A 60 0.11 4.24 7.51
C PRO A 60 -0.97 3.18 7.27
N SER A 61 -2.09 3.58 6.66
CA SER A 61 -3.12 2.63 6.21
C SER A 61 -2.55 1.62 5.22
N LEU A 62 -3.12 0.40 5.24
CA LEU A 62 -2.68 -0.67 4.35
C LEU A 62 -2.87 -0.29 2.88
N GLU A 63 -3.90 0.50 2.57
CA GLU A 63 -4.12 1.02 1.22
C GLU A 63 -2.96 1.90 0.73
N LEU A 64 -2.54 2.89 1.53
CA LEU A 64 -1.42 3.76 1.16
C LEU A 64 -0.12 2.96 1.02
N ARG A 65 0.09 1.97 1.90
CA ARG A 65 1.21 1.04 1.83
C ARG A 65 1.22 0.27 0.51
N ARG A 66 0.08 -0.31 0.11
CA ARG A 66 -0.09 -1.05 -1.15
C ARG A 66 0.25 -0.17 -2.34
N ARG A 67 -0.37 1.02 -2.42
CA ARG A 67 -0.11 1.99 -3.50
C ARG A 67 1.38 2.32 -3.62
N ARG A 68 2.05 2.61 -2.49
CA ARG A 68 3.48 2.91 -2.48
C ARG A 68 4.33 1.74 -2.98
N LEU A 69 4.02 0.52 -2.56
CA LEU A 69 4.74 -0.69 -2.99
C LEU A 69 4.51 -0.99 -4.48
N SER A 70 3.27 -0.88 -4.96
CA SER A 70 2.93 -1.02 -6.38
C SER A 70 3.68 0.00 -7.24
N LEU A 71 3.73 1.26 -6.81
CA LEU A 71 4.51 2.31 -7.49
C LEU A 71 6.00 1.98 -7.53
N SER A 72 6.58 1.60 -6.39
CA SER A 72 8.01 1.27 -6.32
C SER A 72 8.34 0.07 -7.21
N TYR A 73 7.45 -0.92 -7.26
CA TYR A 73 7.58 -2.08 -8.13
C TYR A 73 7.50 -1.71 -9.62
N PHE A 74 6.54 -0.85 -9.98
CA PHE A 74 6.41 -0.32 -11.34
C PHE A 74 7.69 0.39 -11.81
N TYR A 75 8.22 1.32 -11.01
CA TYR A 75 9.45 2.03 -11.36
C TYR A 75 10.65 1.10 -11.46
N LYS A 76 10.75 0.11 -10.56
CA LYS A 76 11.82 -0.88 -10.61
C LYS A 76 11.79 -1.71 -11.90
N ILE A 77 10.61 -2.13 -12.34
CA ILE A 77 10.47 -2.81 -13.63
C ILE A 77 10.82 -1.86 -14.77
N LYS A 78 10.30 -0.63 -14.77
CA LYS A 78 10.55 0.34 -15.82
C LYS A 78 12.03 0.68 -15.99
N SER A 79 12.80 0.72 -14.89
CA SER A 79 14.23 1.01 -14.93
C SER A 79 15.09 -0.13 -15.47
N ASP A 80 14.59 -1.37 -15.48
CA ASP A 80 15.35 -2.56 -15.89
C ASP A 80 14.71 -3.21 -17.12
N GLU A 81 15.30 -2.94 -18.28
CA GLU A 81 14.85 -3.46 -19.57
C GLU A 81 15.09 -4.97 -19.74
N SER A 82 15.98 -5.55 -18.94
CA SER A 82 16.23 -7.00 -18.93
C SER A 82 15.15 -7.79 -18.18
N GLN A 83 14.29 -7.10 -17.41
CA GLN A 83 13.27 -7.73 -16.60
C GLN A 83 12.16 -8.34 -17.50
N PRO A 84 11.78 -9.62 -17.32
CA PRO A 84 10.79 -10.29 -18.18
C PRO A 84 9.40 -9.62 -18.21
N GLN A 85 9.10 -8.78 -17.22
CA GLN A 85 7.82 -8.07 -17.12
C GLN A 85 7.86 -6.66 -17.72
N HIS A 86 9.02 -6.19 -18.20
CA HIS A 86 9.25 -4.83 -18.71
C HIS A 86 8.30 -4.49 -19.88
N TYR A 87 8.26 -5.37 -20.89
CA TYR A 87 7.37 -5.22 -22.05
C TYR A 87 5.89 -5.07 -21.65
N LYS A 88 5.43 -5.83 -20.64
CA LYS A 88 4.04 -5.78 -20.18
C LYS A 88 3.71 -4.49 -19.44
N VAL A 89 4.66 -3.93 -18.69
CA VAL A 89 4.47 -2.70 -17.93
C VAL A 89 4.44 -1.47 -18.83
N ILE A 90 5.26 -1.47 -19.88
CA ILE A 90 5.33 -0.37 -20.85
C ILE A 90 4.13 -0.37 -21.80
N ASN A 91 3.69 -1.54 -22.29
CA ASN A 91 2.61 -1.63 -23.28
C ASN A 91 1.20 -1.77 -22.68
N SER A 92 1.07 -1.86 -21.36
CA SER A 92 -0.25 -1.96 -20.73
C SER A 92 -0.89 -0.58 -20.54
N ILE A 93 -2.23 -0.54 -20.67
CA ILE A 93 -3.09 0.57 -20.23
C ILE A 93 -2.78 0.99 -18.77
N PHE A 94 -2.20 0.09 -17.97
CA PHE A 94 -1.71 0.39 -16.62
C PHE A 94 -0.67 1.52 -16.57
N GLY A 95 0.22 1.63 -17.56
CA GLY A 95 1.27 2.65 -17.58
C GLY A 95 0.73 4.06 -17.72
N SER A 96 -0.30 4.26 -18.55
CA SER A 96 -0.97 5.56 -18.71
C SER A 96 -1.84 5.90 -17.50
N LEU A 97 -2.63 4.95 -16.99
CA LEU A 97 -3.51 5.17 -15.82
C LEU A 97 -2.72 5.56 -14.56
N PHE A 98 -1.57 4.93 -14.32
CA PHE A 98 -0.72 5.29 -13.18
C PHE A 98 -0.03 6.65 -13.37
N SER A 99 0.36 7.00 -14.60
CA SER A 99 0.93 8.31 -14.92
C SER A 99 -0.10 9.44 -14.73
N ASP A 100 -1.34 9.24 -15.17
CA ASP A 100 -2.43 10.21 -15.05
C ASP A 100 -2.93 10.36 -13.61
N TYR A 101 -2.93 9.28 -12.82
CA TYR A 101 -3.28 9.37 -11.40
C TYR A 101 -2.22 10.13 -10.59
N LEU A 102 -0.93 10.02 -10.96
CA LEU A 102 0.18 10.74 -10.34
C LEU A 102 0.15 12.24 -10.65
N SER A 103 -0.23 12.66 -11.86
CA SER A 103 -0.39 14.08 -12.19
C SER A 103 -1.52 14.73 -11.39
N HIS A 104 -2.66 14.03 -11.22
CA HIS A 104 -3.76 14.49 -10.36
C HIS A 104 -3.39 14.57 -8.87
N GLN A 105 -2.59 13.62 -8.37
CA GLN A 105 -2.19 13.61 -6.96
C GLN A 105 -1.13 14.68 -6.64
N LEU A 106 -0.22 14.99 -7.58
CA LEU A 106 0.69 16.13 -7.49
C LEU A 106 -0.06 17.47 -7.50
N LEU A 107 -1.04 17.64 -8.41
CA LEU A 107 -1.89 18.84 -8.47
C LEU A 107 -2.67 19.08 -7.18
N SER A 108 -3.13 18.00 -6.53
CA SER A 108 -3.87 18.07 -5.26
C SER A 108 -2.98 18.41 -4.06
N SER A 109 -1.68 18.04 -4.12
CA SER A 109 -0.69 18.39 -3.08
C SER A 109 -0.14 19.82 -3.21
N GLU A 110 -0.20 20.40 -4.42
CA GLU A 110 0.15 21.79 -4.71
C GLU A 110 -0.97 22.76 -4.29
N LEU A 111 -2.25 22.38 -4.47
CA LEU A 111 -3.41 23.20 -4.11
C LEU A 111 -3.76 23.21 -2.61
N GLY A 112 -3.17 22.32 -1.81
CA GLY A 112 -3.40 22.24 -0.35
C GLY A 112 -2.41 23.03 0.51
N LYS A 113 -1.58 23.90 -0.11
CA LYS A 113 -0.56 24.71 0.59
C LYS A 113 -0.89 26.21 0.69
N SER A 114 -2.10 26.63 0.33
CA SER A 114 -2.54 28.02 0.53
C SER A 114 -3.32 28.21 1.82
#